data_AF-A0A9P8FLJ0-F1
#
_entry.id   AF-A0A9P8FLJ0-F1
#
_cell.length_a   1.000
_cell.length_b   1.000
_cell.length_c   1.000
_cell.angle_alpha   90.00
_cell.angle_beta   90.00
_cell.angle_gamma   90.00
#
_symmetry.space_group_name_H-M   'P 1'
#
loop_
_entity.id
_entity.type
_entity.pdbx_description
1 polymer ?
#
loop_
_entity_poly.entity_id
_entity_poly.type
_entity_poly.pdbx_seq_one_letter_code
_entity_poly.pdbx_strand_id
1 'polypeptide(L)'
;YLAEDRILCFELVSKRNCSWILQYVKSATGETDVPTEMADFILQRRRWLNGSFFAAVYALAHFHQIFRSNHSVGRNFMFMVEFFYQGVSMLFAWFAIGNFFLVFRILTGSLSDSSLNFAPGKVLGVLFEWIYLAVLITCFVLALGNRPQGSNKFYMTQVYFWAILMAYLMFATVFITVKSVQAQLKEHDHFTFSMLFTNSLFLTLIVSMASTYVLYFVASFMFLDPWHMFTSFLQYLLLTPTYINILNVYAFCNTHDITWGTKGDDKPEKLPSAVTKPGGKVDVTIPSDDHDLNSQYEEELRVFSTKWVPPVKVASAAEKHEDYYKGFRSAVVLAWMFCNLALAAVVLNTGGLNRVSVGVQDDNQRSTIYMSVVLWSVAVLSAFRFIGACWFLVVRLIRGV
;
A
#
# COMPACT_ATOMS: atom_id res chain seq x y z
N TYR A 1 -9.86 -7.15 16.05
CA TYR A 1 -9.70 -6.12 15.02
C TYR A 1 -8.22 -5.89 14.75
N LEU A 2 -7.77 -5.72 13.50
CA LEU A 2 -6.35 -5.48 13.18
C LEU A 2 -5.87 -4.05 13.54
N ALA A 3 -6.82 -3.11 13.69
CA ALA A 3 -6.57 -1.70 14.00
C ALA A 3 -7.56 -1.20 15.06
N GLU A 4 -7.46 -1.80 16.25
CA GLU A 4 -8.30 -1.46 17.40
C GLU A 4 -8.18 0.01 17.80
N ASP A 5 -6.96 0.56 17.78
CA ASP A 5 -6.64 1.96 18.08
C ASP A 5 -7.37 2.94 17.16
N ARG A 6 -7.37 2.68 15.84
CA ARG A 6 -7.96 3.59 14.85
C ARG A 6 -9.47 3.55 14.82
N ILE A 7 -10.05 2.36 14.98
CA ILE A 7 -11.49 2.20 15.09
C ILE A 7 -11.99 2.84 16.38
N LEU A 8 -11.26 2.66 17.49
CA LEU A 8 -11.54 3.34 18.75
C LEU A 8 -11.57 4.86 18.56
N CYS A 9 -10.60 5.46 17.88
CA CYS A 9 -10.62 6.90 17.61
C CYS A 9 -11.91 7.36 16.90
N PHE A 10 -12.38 6.62 15.90
CA PHE A 10 -13.64 6.92 15.24
C PHE A 10 -14.83 6.81 16.19
N GLU A 11 -14.94 5.71 16.94
CA GLU A 11 -16.01 5.47 17.91
C GLU A 11 -16.04 6.48 19.06
N LEU A 12 -14.88 6.99 19.48
CA LEU A 12 -14.79 8.07 20.46
C LEU A 12 -15.40 9.36 19.91
N VAL A 13 -15.08 9.72 18.66
CA VAL A 13 -15.57 10.96 18.03
C VAL A 13 -17.05 10.86 17.66
N SER A 14 -17.52 9.68 17.26
CA SER A 14 -18.93 9.42 16.91
C SER A 14 -19.83 9.09 18.12
N LYS A 15 -19.26 9.07 19.34
CA LYS A 15 -19.97 8.66 20.55
C LYS A 15 -21.28 9.45 20.72
N ARG A 16 -22.38 8.69 20.88
CA ARG A 16 -23.73 9.25 20.98
C ARG A 16 -23.85 10.27 22.10
N ASN A 17 -24.44 11.42 21.80
CA ASN A 17 -24.67 12.54 22.72
C ASN A 17 -23.38 13.08 23.40
N CYS A 18 -22.19 12.75 22.87
CA CYS A 18 -20.92 13.27 23.36
C CYS A 18 -20.26 14.15 22.29
N SER A 19 -19.37 15.04 22.71
CA SER A 19 -18.61 15.95 21.85
C SER A 19 -17.11 15.79 22.07
N TRP A 20 -16.62 14.55 22.16
CA TRP A 20 -15.23 14.24 22.46
C TRP A 20 -14.29 14.70 21.34
N ILE A 21 -13.17 15.30 21.74
CA ILE A 21 -12.22 15.93 20.82
C ILE A 21 -10.93 15.13 20.85
N LEU A 22 -10.53 14.62 19.68
CA LEU A 22 -9.18 14.12 19.46
C LEU A 22 -8.33 15.26 18.90
N GLN A 23 -7.22 15.54 19.55
CA GLN A 23 -6.32 16.62 19.17
C GLN A 23 -4.89 16.11 19.05
N TYR A 24 -4.22 16.49 17.97
CA TYR A 24 -2.79 16.29 17.81
C TYR A 24 -2.02 17.35 18.61
N VAL A 25 -1.11 16.91 19.48
CA VAL A 25 -0.26 17.77 20.30
C VAL A 25 1.19 17.58 19.85
N LYS A 26 1.77 18.58 19.16
CA LYS A 26 3.10 18.44 18.54
C LYS A 26 4.22 18.22 19.59
N SER A 27 4.06 18.74 20.80
CA SER A 27 5.04 18.57 21.89
C SER A 27 4.99 17.18 22.54
N ALA A 28 3.95 16.38 22.27
CA ALA A 28 3.87 15.00 22.75
C ALA A 28 4.68 14.09 21.81
N THR A 29 5.89 13.73 22.24
CA THR A 29 6.81 12.87 21.48
C THR A 29 6.83 11.47 22.07
N GLY A 30 6.77 10.46 21.20
CA GLY A 30 7.03 9.06 21.53
C GLY A 30 8.14 8.54 20.63
N GLU A 31 9.11 7.83 21.21
CA GLU A 31 10.18 7.17 20.46
C GLU A 31 9.82 5.71 20.24
N THR A 32 10.15 5.18 19.06
CA THR A 32 9.90 3.78 18.71
C THR A 32 11.05 3.24 17.87
N ASP A 33 11.34 1.96 18.04
CA ASP A 33 12.35 1.29 17.24
C ASP A 33 11.92 1.22 15.78
N VAL A 34 12.85 1.60 14.88
CA VAL A 34 12.68 1.37 13.45
C VAL A 34 13.08 -0.07 13.09
N PRO A 35 12.43 -0.70 12.10
CA PRO A 35 12.89 -1.97 11.59
C PRO A 35 14.25 -1.81 10.90
N THR A 36 15.19 -2.69 11.23
CA THR A 36 16.55 -2.71 10.66
C THR A 36 16.65 -3.58 9.42
N GLU A 37 15.75 -4.56 9.27
CA GLU A 37 15.69 -5.45 8.11
C GLU A 37 14.46 -5.21 7.22
N MET A 38 14.61 -5.48 5.93
CA MET A 38 13.53 -5.35 4.94
C MET A 38 12.36 -6.30 5.25
N ALA A 39 12.64 -7.52 5.71
CA ALA A 39 11.59 -8.48 6.07
C ALA A 39 10.70 -7.95 7.20
N ASP A 40 11.30 -7.41 8.25
CA ASP A 40 10.58 -6.80 9.37
C ASP A 40 9.82 -5.56 8.96
N PHE A 41 10.42 -4.73 8.08
CA PHE A 41 9.75 -3.57 7.51
C PHE A 41 8.50 -3.97 6.71
N ILE A 42 8.57 -5.01 5.88
CA ILE A 42 7.42 -5.52 5.12
C ILE A 42 6.31 -5.99 6.07
N LEU A 43 6.64 -6.75 7.12
CA LEU A 43 5.65 -7.23 8.08
C LEU A 43 5.04 -6.13 8.94
N GLN A 44 5.83 -5.15 9.36
CA GLN A 44 5.32 -3.97 10.06
C GLN A 44 4.35 -3.20 9.16
N ARG A 45 4.76 -2.93 7.92
CA ARG A 45 3.96 -2.18 6.95
C ARG A 45 2.71 -2.93 6.53
N ARG A 46 2.73 -4.25 6.42
CA ARG A 46 1.52 -5.07 6.22
C ARG A 46 0.45 -4.75 7.27
N ARG A 47 0.83 -4.80 8.55
CA ARG A 47 -0.10 -4.52 9.67
C ARG A 47 -0.67 -3.12 9.58
N TRP A 48 0.19 -2.13 9.35
CA TRP A 48 -0.23 -0.73 9.29
C TRP A 48 -1.09 -0.43 8.06
N LEU A 49 -0.75 -0.96 6.89
CA LEU A 49 -1.51 -0.76 5.66
C LEU A 49 -2.89 -1.42 5.75
N ASN A 50 -2.95 -2.70 6.13
CA ASN A 50 -4.22 -3.40 6.31
C ASN A 50 -5.06 -2.74 7.41
N GLY A 51 -4.43 -2.35 8.52
CA GLY A 51 -5.10 -1.65 9.62
C GLY A 51 -5.68 -0.30 9.20
N SER A 52 -4.88 0.49 8.47
CA SER A 52 -5.33 1.77 7.88
C SER A 52 -6.50 1.57 6.93
N PHE A 53 -6.40 0.58 6.05
CA PHE A 53 -7.38 0.29 5.01
C PHE A 53 -8.73 -0.10 5.62
N PHE A 54 -8.74 -1.09 6.53
CA PHE A 54 -9.98 -1.53 7.17
C PHE A 54 -10.57 -0.46 8.08
N ALA A 55 -9.75 0.33 8.79
CA ALA A 55 -10.24 1.46 9.58
C ALA A 55 -10.89 2.55 8.69
N ALA A 56 -10.30 2.84 7.54
CA ALA A 56 -10.86 3.80 6.58
C ALA A 56 -12.19 3.29 6.00
N VAL A 57 -12.26 2.02 5.58
CA VAL A 57 -13.52 1.40 5.12
C VAL A 57 -14.58 1.45 6.21
N TYR A 58 -14.21 1.13 7.45
CA TYR A 58 -15.12 1.18 8.60
C TYR A 58 -15.67 2.59 8.83
N ALA A 59 -14.79 3.59 8.90
CA ALA A 59 -15.17 4.99 9.12
C ALA A 59 -16.05 5.53 7.98
N LEU A 60 -15.74 5.18 6.73
CA LEU A 60 -16.53 5.58 5.57
C LEU A 60 -17.89 4.88 5.51
N ALA A 61 -17.99 3.60 5.89
CA ALA A 61 -19.29 2.90 5.94
C ALA A 61 -20.17 3.44 7.08
N HIS A 62 -19.56 3.86 8.17
CA HIS A 62 -20.25 4.33 9.38
C HIS A 62 -20.27 5.85 9.55
N PHE A 63 -19.90 6.62 8.52
CA PHE A 63 -19.78 8.09 8.60
C PHE A 63 -21.02 8.77 9.20
N HIS A 64 -22.21 8.22 8.94
CA HIS A 64 -23.49 8.69 9.44
C HIS A 64 -23.60 8.68 10.97
N GLN A 65 -22.78 7.90 11.68
CA GLN A 65 -22.75 7.87 13.14
C GLN A 65 -22.29 9.21 13.74
N ILE A 66 -21.52 10.03 13.01
CA ILE A 66 -21.14 11.37 13.45
C ILE A 66 -22.37 12.23 13.76
N PHE A 67 -23.48 12.06 13.05
CA PHE A 67 -24.72 12.82 13.31
C PHE A 67 -25.44 12.40 14.60
N ARG A 68 -25.02 11.31 15.26
CA ARG A 68 -25.52 10.91 16.58
C ARG A 68 -24.74 11.54 17.73
N SER A 69 -23.59 12.17 17.44
CA SER A 69 -22.79 12.92 18.41
C SER A 69 -23.40 14.29 18.71
N ASN A 70 -22.89 14.97 19.74
CA ASN A 70 -23.30 16.34 20.09
C ASN A 70 -22.30 17.40 19.61
N HIS A 71 -21.63 17.15 18.47
CA HIS A 71 -20.73 18.13 17.85
C HIS A 71 -21.50 19.29 17.20
N SER A 72 -20.91 20.48 17.19
CA SER A 72 -21.48 21.65 16.50
C SER A 72 -21.71 21.40 15.01
N VAL A 73 -22.67 22.12 14.41
CA VAL A 73 -23.01 22.02 12.97
C VAL A 73 -21.77 22.21 12.08
N GLY A 74 -20.94 23.22 12.36
CA GLY A 74 -19.72 23.47 11.59
C GLY A 74 -18.71 22.33 11.68
N ARG A 75 -18.59 21.68 12.85
CA ARG A 75 -17.70 20.52 13.01
C ARG A 75 -18.23 19.28 12.29
N ASN A 76 -19.55 19.03 12.34
CA ASN A 76 -20.16 17.96 11.57
C ASN A 76 -19.96 18.17 10.07
N PHE A 77 -20.07 19.40 9.58
CA PHE A 77 -19.74 19.72 8.19
C PHE A 77 -18.27 19.42 7.86
N MET A 78 -17.33 19.83 8.70
CA MET A 78 -15.90 19.53 8.48
C MET A 78 -15.60 18.02 8.49
N PHE A 79 -16.27 17.23 9.34
CA PHE A 79 -16.17 15.77 9.27
C PHE A 79 -16.65 15.22 7.93
N MET A 80 -17.71 15.76 7.33
CA MET A 80 -18.14 15.33 5.99
C MET A 80 -17.08 15.65 4.92
N VAL A 81 -16.42 16.81 5.02
CA VAL A 81 -15.28 17.17 4.16
C VAL A 81 -14.13 16.19 4.35
N GLU A 82 -13.80 15.82 5.59
CA GLU A 82 -12.77 14.83 5.90
C GLU A 82 -13.12 13.42 5.38
N PHE A 83 -14.36 12.96 5.51
CA PHE A 83 -14.79 11.68 4.95
C PHE A 83 -14.74 11.69 3.42
N PHE A 84 -15.15 12.79 2.77
CA PHE A 84 -15.01 12.92 1.32
C PHE A 84 -13.53 12.85 0.90
N TYR A 85 -12.66 13.60 1.56
CA TYR A 85 -11.22 13.56 1.34
C TYR A 85 -10.64 12.15 1.55
N GLN A 86 -11.06 11.45 2.61
CA GLN A 86 -10.63 10.08 2.90
C GLN A 86 -11.13 9.10 1.83
N GLY A 87 -12.35 9.27 1.33
CA GLY A 87 -12.91 8.47 0.23
C GLY A 87 -12.11 8.61 -1.06
N VAL A 88 -11.80 9.85 -1.47
CA VAL A 88 -10.96 10.11 -2.65
C VAL A 88 -9.54 9.59 -2.44
N SER A 89 -8.96 9.79 -1.25
CA SER A 89 -7.63 9.27 -0.91
C SER A 89 -7.58 7.74 -0.96
N MET A 90 -8.62 7.06 -0.49
CA MET A 90 -8.74 5.61 -0.54
C MET A 90 -8.88 5.10 -1.98
N LEU A 91 -9.61 5.82 -2.84
CA LEU A 91 -9.70 5.51 -4.27
C LEU A 91 -8.31 5.57 -4.93
N PHE A 92 -7.54 6.62 -4.68
CA PHE A 92 -6.17 6.74 -5.19
C PHE A 92 -5.24 5.65 -4.65
N ALA A 93 -5.38 5.27 -3.38
CA ALA A 93 -4.62 4.19 -2.78
C ALA A 93 -4.98 2.83 -3.41
N TRP A 94 -6.27 2.57 -3.70
CA TRP A 94 -6.74 1.35 -4.35
C TRP A 94 -6.14 1.17 -5.75
N PHE A 95 -6.01 2.26 -6.51
CA PHE A 95 -5.45 2.25 -7.86
C PHE A 95 -3.94 2.59 -7.93
N ALA A 96 -3.24 2.62 -6.79
CA ALA A 96 -1.86 3.11 -6.72
C ALA A 96 -0.90 2.33 -7.64
N ILE A 97 -1.02 1.00 -7.71
CA ILE A 97 -0.16 0.16 -8.56
C ILE A 97 -0.43 0.40 -10.04
N GLY A 98 -1.71 0.42 -10.44
CA GLY A 98 -2.11 0.72 -11.82
C GLY A 98 -1.67 2.12 -12.25
N ASN A 99 -1.86 3.11 -11.39
CA ASN A 99 -1.41 4.48 -11.63
C ASN A 99 0.11 4.57 -11.77
N PHE A 100 0.87 3.91 -10.90
CA PHE A 100 2.32 3.91 -10.99
C PHE A 100 2.82 3.24 -12.28
N PHE A 101 2.22 2.09 -12.66
CA PHE A 101 2.52 1.44 -13.93
C PHE A 101 2.20 2.34 -15.13
N LEU A 102 1.06 3.03 -15.12
CA LEU A 102 0.68 3.96 -16.19
C LEU A 102 1.65 5.14 -16.30
N VAL A 103 2.02 5.75 -15.17
CA VAL A 103 3.03 6.82 -15.13
C VAL A 103 4.36 6.32 -15.72
N PHE A 104 4.81 5.14 -15.30
CA PHE A 104 6.00 4.50 -15.85
C PHE A 104 5.88 4.29 -17.37
N ARG A 105 4.79 3.70 -17.84
CA ARG A 105 4.62 3.33 -19.25
C ARG A 105 4.53 4.55 -20.16
N ILE A 106 3.83 5.58 -19.71
CA ILE A 106 3.64 6.82 -20.46
C ILE A 106 4.95 7.61 -20.50
N LEU A 107 5.65 7.79 -19.37
CA LEU A 107 6.93 8.51 -19.35
C LEU A 107 8.02 7.84 -20.18
N THR A 108 8.13 6.51 -20.09
CA THR A 108 9.11 5.76 -20.89
C THR A 108 8.72 5.69 -22.38
N GLY A 109 7.42 5.68 -22.68
CA GLY A 109 6.89 5.88 -24.02
C GLY A 109 7.30 7.24 -24.59
N SER A 110 7.09 8.32 -23.83
CA SER A 110 7.49 9.67 -24.23
C SER A 110 8.99 9.77 -24.48
N LEU A 111 9.84 9.16 -23.63
CA LEU A 111 11.30 9.10 -23.86
C LEU A 111 11.72 8.40 -25.15
N SER A 112 10.86 7.57 -25.72
CA SER A 112 11.12 6.83 -26.95
C SER A 112 10.83 7.65 -28.20
N ASP A 113 10.26 8.85 -28.06
CA ASP A 113 9.95 9.75 -29.16
C ASP A 113 11.24 10.27 -29.82
N SER A 114 11.31 10.16 -31.15
CA SER A 114 12.45 10.60 -31.94
C SER A 114 12.71 12.11 -31.81
N SER A 115 11.70 12.91 -31.50
CA SER A 115 11.82 14.36 -31.28
C SER A 115 12.71 14.72 -30.08
N LEU A 116 12.81 13.84 -29.09
CA LEU A 116 13.62 14.07 -27.88
C LEU A 116 15.12 13.80 -28.09
N ASN A 117 15.51 13.21 -29.23
CA ASN A 117 16.88 12.85 -29.57
C ASN A 117 17.58 11.97 -28.50
N PHE A 118 16.84 11.09 -27.83
CA PHE A 118 17.37 10.16 -26.84
C PHE A 118 17.36 8.73 -27.39
N ALA A 119 18.39 8.37 -28.16
CA ALA A 119 18.48 7.07 -28.86
C ALA A 119 18.27 5.83 -27.96
N PRO A 120 18.76 5.79 -26.69
CA PRO A 120 18.52 4.64 -25.81
C PRO A 120 17.07 4.50 -25.34
N GLY A 121 16.22 5.52 -25.48
CA GLY A 121 14.89 5.58 -24.87
C GLY A 121 13.99 4.41 -25.25
N LYS A 122 13.96 4.04 -26.54
CA LYS A 122 13.14 2.94 -27.04
C LYS A 122 13.56 1.58 -26.50
N VAL A 123 14.87 1.31 -26.47
CA VAL A 123 15.41 0.02 -25.99
C VAL A 123 15.23 -0.09 -24.48
N LEU A 124 15.57 0.96 -23.73
CA LEU A 124 15.45 0.98 -22.28
C LEU A 124 13.99 0.91 -21.83
N GLY A 125 13.08 1.60 -22.50
CA GLY A 125 11.64 1.56 -22.18
C GLY A 125 11.07 0.16 -22.27
N VAL A 126 11.32 -0.54 -23.39
CA VAL A 126 10.87 -1.94 -23.58
C VAL A 126 11.53 -2.88 -22.57
N LEU A 127 12.84 -2.75 -22.35
CA LEU A 127 13.58 -3.57 -21.39
C LEU A 127 13.01 -3.41 -19.97
N PHE A 128 12.85 -2.17 -19.50
CA PHE A 128 12.30 -1.91 -18.18
C PHE A 128 10.84 -2.36 -18.05
N GLU A 129 10.04 -2.31 -19.11
CA GLU A 129 8.65 -2.78 -19.09
C GLU A 129 8.58 -4.29 -18.81
N TRP A 130 9.39 -5.09 -19.52
CA TRP A 130 9.43 -6.54 -19.30
C TRP A 130 9.96 -6.90 -17.90
N ILE A 131 11.03 -6.23 -17.45
CA ILE A 131 11.59 -6.48 -16.12
C ILE A 131 10.61 -6.02 -15.04
N TYR A 132 9.93 -4.88 -15.22
CA TYR A 132 8.88 -4.40 -14.31
C TYR A 132 7.82 -5.48 -14.09
N LEU A 133 7.27 -6.03 -15.18
CA LEU A 133 6.21 -7.03 -15.10
C LEU A 133 6.71 -8.31 -14.45
N ALA A 134 7.91 -8.78 -14.82
CA ALA A 134 8.53 -9.96 -14.22
C ALA A 134 8.76 -9.80 -12.71
N VAL A 135 9.26 -8.63 -12.28
CA VAL A 135 9.49 -8.30 -10.87
C VAL A 135 8.17 -8.21 -10.11
N LEU A 136 7.16 -7.55 -10.67
CA LEU A 136 5.85 -7.43 -10.04
C LEU A 136 5.17 -8.80 -9.87
N ILE A 137 5.17 -9.65 -10.91
CA ILE A 137 4.64 -11.02 -10.83
C ILE A 137 5.38 -11.82 -9.77
N THR A 138 6.71 -11.72 -9.74
CA THR A 138 7.54 -12.37 -8.72
C THR A 138 7.14 -11.90 -7.31
N CYS A 139 6.86 -10.61 -7.12
CA CYS A 139 6.36 -10.07 -5.86
C CYS A 139 5.04 -10.71 -5.44
N PHE A 140 4.08 -10.88 -6.37
CA PHE A 140 2.82 -11.56 -6.09
C PHE A 140 3.02 -13.03 -5.66
N VAL A 141 3.88 -13.76 -6.37
CA VAL A 141 4.20 -15.16 -6.05
C VAL A 141 4.81 -15.26 -4.65
N LEU A 142 5.80 -14.42 -4.34
CA LEU A 142 6.45 -14.41 -3.03
C LEU A 142 5.49 -13.96 -1.91
N ALA A 143 4.61 -13.00 -2.17
CA ALA A 143 3.67 -12.47 -1.19
C ALA A 143 2.57 -13.47 -0.79
N LEU A 144 2.17 -14.36 -1.71
CA LEU A 144 1.16 -15.40 -1.44
C LEU A 144 1.76 -16.67 -0.86
N GLY A 145 2.98 -17.04 -1.26
CA GLY A 145 3.59 -18.33 -0.91
C GLY A 145 4.57 -18.30 0.26
N ASN A 146 5.27 -17.18 0.47
CA ASN A 146 6.46 -17.15 1.33
C ASN A 146 6.38 -16.07 2.42
N ARG A 147 7.04 -16.33 3.55
CA ARG A 147 7.32 -15.29 4.55
C ARG A 147 8.48 -14.40 4.08
N PRO A 148 8.45 -13.07 4.35
CA PRO A 148 9.52 -12.14 3.99
C PRO A 148 10.88 -12.54 4.56
N GLN A 149 10.93 -13.10 5.77
CA GLN A 149 12.19 -13.58 6.37
C GLN A 149 12.85 -14.69 5.54
N GLY A 150 12.05 -15.67 5.07
CA GLY A 150 12.56 -16.79 4.27
C GLY A 150 12.97 -16.40 2.85
N SER A 151 12.56 -15.22 2.38
CA SER A 151 12.81 -14.74 1.01
C SER A 151 13.41 -13.32 0.96
N ASN A 152 14.07 -12.90 2.04
CA ASN A 152 14.60 -11.54 2.21
C ASN A 152 15.50 -11.13 1.03
N LYS A 153 16.39 -12.01 0.58
CA LYS A 153 17.26 -11.77 -0.58
C LYS A 153 16.48 -11.41 -1.84
N PHE A 154 15.38 -12.11 -2.14
CA PHE A 154 14.54 -11.81 -3.29
C PHE A 154 13.85 -10.45 -3.14
N TYR A 155 13.33 -10.12 -1.94
CA TYR A 155 12.73 -8.81 -1.70
C TYR A 155 13.77 -7.68 -1.84
N MET A 156 14.99 -7.86 -1.34
CA MET A 156 16.07 -6.86 -1.48
C MET A 156 16.48 -6.64 -2.93
N THR A 157 16.60 -7.70 -3.74
CA THR A 157 16.87 -7.57 -5.18
C THR A 157 15.79 -6.73 -5.87
N GLN A 158 14.53 -6.95 -5.53
CA GLN A 158 13.43 -6.14 -6.06
C GLN A 158 13.51 -4.69 -5.60
N VAL A 159 13.85 -4.43 -4.33
CA VAL A 159 14.04 -3.07 -3.80
C VAL A 159 15.11 -2.31 -4.59
N TYR A 160 16.25 -2.92 -4.87
CA TYR A 160 17.28 -2.30 -5.70
C TYR A 160 16.79 -2.01 -7.12
N PHE A 161 16.09 -2.95 -7.74
CA PHE A 161 15.47 -2.73 -9.05
C PHE A 161 14.50 -1.55 -9.04
N TRP A 162 13.59 -1.49 -8.05
CA TRP A 162 12.62 -0.42 -7.90
C TRP A 162 13.27 0.95 -7.67
N ALA A 163 14.36 1.01 -6.91
CA ALA A 163 15.14 2.23 -6.71
C ALA A 163 15.82 2.71 -8.00
N ILE A 164 16.43 1.79 -8.76
CA ILE A 164 17.04 2.10 -10.07
C ILE A 164 15.98 2.59 -11.05
N LEU A 165 14.82 1.92 -11.10
CA LEU A 165 13.71 2.33 -11.93
C LEU A 165 13.22 3.73 -11.55
N MET A 166 13.12 4.04 -10.26
CA MET A 166 12.71 5.37 -9.81
C MET A 166 13.71 6.44 -10.21
N ALA A 167 15.02 6.18 -10.06
CA ALA A 167 16.06 7.10 -10.52
C ALA A 167 15.94 7.36 -12.03
N TYR A 168 15.66 6.32 -12.82
CA TYR A 168 15.40 6.46 -14.25
C TYR A 168 14.15 7.29 -14.55
N LEU A 169 13.05 7.09 -13.83
CA LEU A 169 11.83 7.90 -13.98
C LEU A 169 12.01 9.36 -13.57
N MET A 170 12.79 9.63 -12.52
CA MET A 170 13.16 10.98 -12.13
C MET A 170 14.00 11.66 -13.21
N PHE A 171 15.00 10.95 -13.75
CA PHE A 171 15.77 11.42 -14.91
C PHE A 171 14.85 11.71 -16.11
N ALA A 172 13.95 10.78 -16.44
CA ALA A 172 13.00 10.91 -17.55
C ALA A 172 12.15 12.18 -17.39
N THR A 173 11.61 12.39 -16.20
CA THR A 173 10.76 13.53 -15.88
C THR A 173 11.50 14.85 -16.07
N VAL A 174 12.73 14.96 -15.53
CA VAL A 174 13.56 16.16 -15.68
C VAL A 174 13.97 16.38 -17.13
N PHE A 175 14.40 15.32 -17.82
CA PHE A 175 14.85 15.40 -19.22
C PHE A 175 13.72 15.82 -20.16
N ILE A 176 12.54 15.21 -20.05
CA ILE A 176 11.35 15.57 -20.83
C ILE A 176 10.96 17.02 -20.54
N THR A 177 10.97 17.43 -19.26
CA THR A 177 10.65 18.80 -18.86
C THR A 177 11.59 19.79 -19.54
N VAL A 178 12.91 19.59 -19.44
CA VAL A 178 13.91 20.47 -20.04
C VAL A 178 13.76 20.53 -21.57
N LYS A 179 13.55 19.40 -22.24
CA LYS A 179 13.35 19.36 -23.69
C LYS A 179 12.06 20.05 -24.12
N SER A 180 10.98 19.88 -23.36
CA SER A 180 9.71 20.57 -23.59
C SER A 180 9.88 22.08 -23.45
N VAL A 181 10.58 22.54 -22.41
CA VAL A 181 10.91 23.97 -22.24
C VAL A 181 11.74 24.49 -23.42
N GLN A 182 12.79 23.77 -23.82
CA GLN A 182 13.65 24.16 -24.94
C GLN A 182 12.90 24.24 -26.27
N ALA A 183 11.96 23.33 -26.52
CA ALA A 183 11.14 23.35 -27.74
C ALA A 183 10.25 24.59 -27.78
N GLN A 184 9.59 24.92 -26.68
CA GLN A 184 8.73 26.09 -26.55
C GLN A 184 9.51 27.42 -26.67
N LEU A 185 10.74 27.47 -26.15
CA LEU A 185 11.63 28.63 -26.29
C LEU A 185 12.14 28.85 -27.72
N LYS A 186 12.18 27.81 -28.56
CA LYS A 186 12.54 27.97 -29.99
C LYS A 186 11.38 28.50 -30.82
N GLU A 187 10.15 28.25 -30.38
CA GLU A 187 8.93 28.68 -31.06
C GLU A 187 8.53 30.12 -30.68
N HIS A 188 8.91 30.57 -29.48
CA HIS A 188 8.69 31.92 -28.98
C HIS A 188 10.03 32.61 -28.68
N ASP A 189 10.39 33.61 -29.49
CA ASP A 189 11.68 34.36 -29.44
C ASP A 189 11.99 35.02 -28.07
N HIS A 190 10.97 35.16 -27.20
CA HIS A 190 11.11 35.74 -25.86
C HIS A 190 10.38 34.93 -24.79
N PHE A 191 11.09 34.49 -23.75
CA PHE A 191 10.49 33.91 -22.55
C PHE A 191 9.83 35.00 -21.71
N THR A 192 8.49 35.06 -21.73
CA THR A 192 7.71 35.91 -20.83
C THR A 192 7.23 35.08 -19.65
N PHE A 193 7.41 35.57 -18.42
CA PHE A 193 7.00 34.87 -17.18
C PHE A 193 5.51 34.45 -17.20
N SER A 194 4.64 35.22 -17.88
CA SER A 194 3.24 34.86 -18.09
C SER A 194 3.06 33.51 -18.79
N MET A 195 3.96 33.10 -19.70
CA MET A 195 3.84 31.84 -20.42
C MET A 195 3.89 30.61 -19.51
N LEU A 196 4.50 30.73 -18.33
CA LEU A 196 4.48 29.67 -17.31
C LEU A 196 3.07 29.36 -16.80
N PHE A 197 2.16 30.35 -16.85
CA PHE A 197 0.78 30.23 -16.38
C PHE A 197 -0.24 30.14 -17.52
N THR A 198 0.09 30.65 -18.71
CA THR A 198 -0.81 30.63 -19.88
C THR A 198 -0.74 29.30 -20.63
N ASN A 199 0.41 28.64 -20.67
CA ASN A 199 0.56 27.37 -21.36
C ASN A 199 0.18 26.21 -20.42
N SER A 200 -0.80 25.41 -20.84
CA SER A 200 -1.36 24.31 -20.05
C SER A 200 -0.34 23.23 -19.68
N LEU A 201 0.64 22.98 -20.55
CA LEU A 201 1.71 22.02 -20.31
C LEU A 201 2.65 22.54 -19.22
N PHE A 202 3.14 23.78 -19.35
CA PHE A 202 4.01 24.40 -18.34
C PHE A 202 3.32 24.50 -16.98
N LEU A 203 2.06 24.95 -16.95
CA LEU A 203 1.28 25.04 -15.73
C LEU A 203 1.16 23.67 -15.05
N THR A 204 0.84 22.62 -15.83
CA THR A 204 0.72 21.25 -15.29
C THR A 204 2.04 20.74 -14.73
N LEU A 205 3.18 21.02 -15.38
CA LEU A 205 4.51 20.65 -14.88
C LEU A 205 4.87 21.39 -13.59
N ILE A 206 4.62 22.70 -13.53
CA ILE A 206 4.88 23.51 -12.33
C ILE A 206 4.03 23.04 -11.16
N VAL A 207 2.73 22.84 -11.37
CA VAL A 207 1.81 22.37 -10.33
C VAL A 207 2.20 20.98 -9.83
N SER A 208 2.59 20.08 -10.72
CA SER A 208 3.10 18.75 -10.35
C SER A 208 4.37 18.83 -9.50
N MET A 209 5.37 19.59 -9.94
CA MET A 209 6.64 19.77 -9.20
C MET A 209 6.42 20.46 -7.85
N ALA A 210 5.58 21.50 -7.82
CA ALA A 210 5.26 22.23 -6.60
C ALA A 210 4.55 21.32 -5.59
N SER A 211 3.57 20.52 -6.04
CA SER A 211 2.83 19.61 -5.17
C SER A 211 3.64 18.42 -4.67
N THR A 212 4.67 18.00 -5.42
CA THR A 212 5.50 16.83 -5.08
C THR A 212 6.69 17.20 -4.19
N TYR A 213 7.32 18.35 -4.43
CA TYR A 213 8.57 18.73 -3.75
C TYR A 213 8.42 20.00 -2.91
N VAL A 214 7.93 21.08 -3.52
CA VAL A 214 7.95 22.41 -2.89
C VAL A 214 7.01 22.48 -1.69
N LEU A 215 5.81 21.91 -1.77
CA LEU A 215 4.86 21.90 -0.65
C LEU A 215 5.44 21.22 0.59
N TYR A 216 6.09 20.05 0.41
CA TYR A 216 6.72 19.35 1.51
C TYR A 216 7.90 20.14 2.08
N PHE A 217 8.76 20.68 1.21
CA PHE A 217 9.86 21.54 1.64
C PHE A 217 9.36 22.73 2.48
N VAL A 218 8.43 23.51 1.95
CA VAL A 218 7.85 24.67 2.65
C VAL A 218 7.19 24.25 3.96
N ALA A 219 6.41 23.17 3.96
CA ALA A 219 5.78 22.65 5.17
C ALA A 219 6.81 22.28 6.25
N SER A 220 7.90 21.60 5.90
CA SER A 220 8.94 21.22 6.87
C SER A 220 9.58 22.42 7.55
N PHE A 221 9.81 23.52 6.82
CA PHE A 221 10.28 24.79 7.38
C PHE A 221 9.22 25.48 8.25
N MET A 222 7.96 25.48 7.82
CA MET A 222 6.84 26.02 8.62
C MET A 222 6.69 25.27 9.96
N PHE A 223 7.00 23.97 9.97
CA PHE A 223 7.01 23.15 11.16
C PHE A 223 8.35 23.16 11.92
N LEU A 224 9.34 23.95 11.50
CA LEU A 224 10.65 24.07 12.15
C LEU A 224 11.39 22.72 12.31
N ASP A 225 11.17 21.77 11.41
CA ASP A 225 11.89 20.49 11.37
C ASP A 225 12.24 20.12 9.93
N PRO A 226 13.19 20.82 9.29
CA PRO A 226 13.52 20.60 7.90
C PRO A 226 14.50 19.42 7.69
N TRP A 227 15.02 18.79 8.75
CA TRP A 227 16.16 17.87 8.60
C TRP A 227 15.89 16.64 7.76
N HIS A 228 14.69 16.10 7.81
CA HIS A 228 14.30 14.97 6.97
C HIS A 228 14.36 15.29 5.46
N MET A 229 14.21 16.57 5.07
CA MET A 229 14.36 16.99 3.67
C MET A 229 15.78 16.82 3.15
N PHE A 230 16.79 16.90 4.04
CA PHE A 230 18.20 16.82 3.66
C PHE A 230 18.82 15.43 3.91
N THR A 231 18.33 14.69 4.91
CA THR A 231 18.93 13.41 5.32
C THR A 231 18.28 12.19 4.68
N SER A 232 16.96 12.21 4.45
CA SER A 232 16.19 11.01 4.08
C SER A 232 15.26 11.18 2.87
N PHE A 233 15.05 12.41 2.39
CA PHE A 233 14.11 12.68 1.31
C PHE A 233 14.47 12.00 -0.02
N LEU A 234 15.76 12.01 -0.40
CA LEU A 234 16.19 11.35 -1.62
C LEU A 234 15.95 9.82 -1.55
N GLN A 235 16.27 9.21 -0.42
CA GLN A 235 16.04 7.79 -0.17
C GLN A 235 14.53 7.47 -0.19
N TYR A 236 13.70 8.35 0.39
CA TYR A 236 12.24 8.23 0.35
C TYR A 236 11.71 8.27 -1.08
N LEU A 237 12.19 9.20 -1.92
CA LEU A 237 11.82 9.27 -3.32
C LEU A 237 12.18 7.98 -4.05
N LEU A 238 13.43 7.53 -3.93
CA LEU A 238 13.90 6.29 -4.57
C LEU A 238 13.12 5.05 -4.13
N LEU A 239 12.69 4.98 -2.87
CA LEU A 239 11.90 3.86 -2.33
C LEU A 239 10.40 3.97 -2.59
N THR A 240 9.91 5.03 -3.24
CA THR A 240 8.48 5.20 -3.55
C THR A 240 7.89 4.00 -4.31
N PRO A 241 8.56 3.43 -5.35
CA PRO A 241 8.01 2.27 -6.04
C PRO A 241 8.03 1.00 -5.18
N THR A 242 8.96 0.88 -4.21
CA THR A 242 8.94 -0.20 -3.22
C THR A 242 7.69 -0.11 -2.35
N TYR A 243 7.32 1.09 -1.89
CA TYR A 243 6.11 1.28 -1.10
C TYR A 243 4.85 0.94 -1.90
N ILE A 244 4.83 1.29 -3.18
CA ILE A 244 3.67 1.03 -4.05
C ILE A 244 3.58 -0.45 -4.47
N ASN A 245 4.68 -1.04 -4.95
CA ASN A 245 4.65 -2.37 -5.57
C ASN A 245 4.95 -3.50 -4.60
N ILE A 246 5.85 -3.35 -3.63
CA ILE A 246 6.16 -4.43 -2.68
C ILE A 246 5.20 -4.39 -1.50
N LEU A 247 5.12 -3.25 -0.81
CA LEU A 247 4.37 -3.18 0.46
C LEU A 247 2.87 -3.36 0.24
N ASN A 248 2.27 -2.71 -0.77
CA ASN A 248 0.84 -2.88 -1.03
C ASN A 248 0.50 -4.30 -1.51
N VAL A 249 1.28 -4.88 -2.44
CA VAL A 249 1.06 -6.26 -2.89
C VAL A 249 1.12 -7.20 -1.70
N TYR A 250 2.17 -7.09 -0.88
CA TYR A 250 2.31 -7.95 0.29
C TYR A 250 1.17 -7.75 1.31
N ALA A 251 0.74 -6.50 1.53
CA ALA A 251 -0.38 -6.17 2.41
C ALA A 251 -1.70 -6.80 1.94
N PHE A 252 -2.08 -6.58 0.68
CA PHE A 252 -3.33 -7.13 0.11
C PHE A 252 -3.30 -8.65 0.05
N CYS A 253 -2.19 -9.26 -0.38
CA CYS A 253 -1.98 -10.71 -0.37
C CYS A 253 -2.01 -11.33 1.04
N ASN A 254 -1.94 -10.53 2.11
CA ASN A 254 -1.95 -11.01 3.49
C ASN A 254 -3.03 -10.35 4.35
N THR A 255 -4.17 -9.96 3.77
CA THR A 255 -5.33 -9.40 4.51
C THR A 255 -5.98 -10.37 5.51
N HIS A 256 -5.89 -11.68 5.25
CA HIS A 256 -6.34 -12.73 6.14
C HIS A 256 -5.53 -12.86 7.45
N ASP A 257 -4.29 -12.35 7.49
CA ASP A 257 -3.43 -12.48 8.66
C ASP A 257 -3.74 -11.38 9.67
N ILE A 258 -4.55 -11.73 10.68
CA ILE A 258 -5.01 -10.83 11.74
C ILE A 258 -4.14 -10.94 13.01
N THR A 259 -3.03 -11.68 12.95
CA THR A 259 -2.17 -11.87 14.13
C THR A 259 -1.53 -10.56 14.57
N TRP A 260 -1.72 -10.23 15.84
CA TRP A 260 -1.04 -9.12 16.50
C TRP A 260 0.33 -9.64 16.97
N GLY A 261 1.30 -9.67 16.06
CA GLY A 261 2.65 -10.12 16.40
C GLY A 261 3.35 -9.10 17.30
N THR A 262 3.59 -9.46 18.56
CA THR A 262 4.67 -8.87 19.36
C THR A 262 6.01 -9.35 18.79
N LYS A 263 7.03 -8.48 18.75
CA LYS A 263 8.39 -8.88 18.31
C LYS A 263 8.81 -10.15 19.07
N GLY A 264 9.05 -11.26 18.37
CA GLY A 264 9.49 -12.54 18.96
C GLY A 264 8.42 -13.64 19.13
N ASP A 265 7.16 -13.40 18.76
CA ASP A 265 6.07 -14.38 18.95
C ASP A 265 5.82 -15.27 17.70
N ASP A 266 6.89 -15.55 16.95
CA ASP A 266 6.88 -16.66 15.99
C ASP A 266 6.82 -17.95 16.81
N LYS A 267 5.59 -18.42 17.07
CA LYS A 267 5.37 -19.69 17.74
C LYS A 267 6.21 -20.74 17.01
N PRO A 268 7.17 -21.40 17.70
CA PRO A 268 7.87 -22.52 17.10
C PRO A 268 6.83 -23.54 16.64
N GLU A 269 7.12 -24.18 15.51
CA GLU A 269 6.34 -25.30 15.02
C GLU A 269 6.09 -26.26 16.19
N LYS A 270 4.82 -26.54 16.51
CA LYS A 270 4.46 -27.34 17.67
C LYS A 270 5.06 -28.73 17.49
N LEU A 271 6.24 -28.94 18.08
CA LEU A 271 6.76 -30.27 18.31
C LEU A 271 5.72 -31.04 19.16
N PRO A 272 5.52 -32.34 18.92
CA PRO A 272 4.64 -33.14 19.75
C PRO A 272 5.10 -33.01 21.20
N SER A 273 4.25 -32.46 22.06
CA SER A 273 4.55 -32.23 23.47
C SER A 273 4.65 -33.57 24.18
N ALA A 274 5.85 -33.93 24.65
CA ALA A 274 6.00 -35.02 25.62
C ALA A 274 5.42 -34.56 26.95
N VAL A 275 4.36 -35.22 27.42
CA VAL A 275 3.73 -34.93 28.70
C VAL A 275 4.57 -35.56 29.81
N THR A 276 5.29 -34.75 30.59
CA THR A 276 6.02 -35.21 31.78
C THR A 276 5.20 -34.93 33.05
N LYS A 277 5.04 -35.95 33.90
CA LYS A 277 4.48 -35.81 35.26
C LYS A 277 5.61 -35.54 36.28
N PRO A 278 5.30 -35.09 37.52
CA PRO A 278 6.31 -34.69 38.50
C PRO A 278 7.22 -35.88 38.85
N GLY A 279 8.50 -35.80 38.49
CA GLY A 279 9.50 -36.86 38.75
C GLY A 279 10.44 -37.21 37.60
N GLY A 280 10.27 -36.64 36.40
CA GLY A 280 11.25 -36.77 35.31
C GLY A 280 11.34 -38.17 34.67
N LYS A 281 10.43 -39.09 35.00
CA LYS A 281 10.28 -40.36 34.27
C LYS A 281 9.16 -40.21 33.24
N VAL A 282 9.49 -40.55 31.99
CA VAL A 282 8.50 -40.76 30.93
C VAL A 282 7.85 -42.11 31.24
N ASP A 283 6.56 -42.07 31.57
CA ASP A 283 5.78 -43.27 31.82
C ASP A 283 5.43 -43.88 30.45
N VAL A 284 6.37 -44.65 29.90
CA VAL A 284 6.01 -45.62 28.87
C VAL A 284 5.39 -46.76 29.65
N THR A 285 4.07 -46.89 29.59
CA THR A 285 3.34 -48.06 30.09
C THR A 285 3.75 -49.26 29.24
N ILE A 286 4.92 -49.82 29.53
CA ILE A 286 5.35 -51.12 29.04
C ILE A 286 4.63 -52.11 29.96
N PRO A 287 3.69 -52.92 29.44
CA PRO A 287 3.00 -53.90 30.27
C PRO A 287 4.03 -54.93 30.69
N SER A 288 4.25 -55.02 31.99
CA SER A 288 5.27 -55.91 32.58
C SER A 288 4.70 -57.25 33.05
N ASP A 289 3.39 -57.47 32.91
CA ASP A 289 2.68 -58.68 33.32
C ASP A 289 2.15 -59.43 32.09
N ASP A 290 2.30 -60.76 32.03
CA ASP A 290 2.00 -61.58 30.84
C ASP A 290 0.51 -61.50 30.43
N HIS A 291 -0.38 -61.30 31.41
CA HIS A 291 -1.81 -61.11 31.20
C HIS A 291 -2.12 -59.78 30.48
N ASP A 292 -1.41 -58.71 30.82
CA ASP A 292 -1.58 -57.40 30.19
C ASP A 292 -1.00 -57.39 28.77
N LEU A 293 0.06 -58.16 28.51
CA LEU A 293 0.60 -58.35 27.17
C LEU A 293 -0.38 -59.10 26.26
N ASN A 294 -0.99 -60.18 26.75
CA ASN A 294 -1.94 -60.95 25.94
C ASN A 294 -3.22 -60.17 25.66
N SER A 295 -3.73 -59.42 26.64
CA SER A 295 -4.92 -58.56 26.44
C SER A 295 -4.66 -57.42 25.45
N GLN A 296 -3.49 -56.78 25.50
CA GLN A 296 -3.10 -55.79 24.49
C GLN A 296 -2.91 -56.42 23.11
N TYR A 297 -2.29 -57.59 23.01
CA TYR A 297 -2.14 -58.31 21.75
C TYR A 297 -3.50 -58.64 21.10
N GLU A 298 -4.47 -59.10 21.90
CA GLU A 298 -5.84 -59.36 21.44
C GLU A 298 -6.62 -58.08 21.08
N GLU A 299 -6.33 -56.96 21.74
CA GLU A 299 -6.91 -55.66 21.41
C GLU A 299 -6.36 -55.12 20.08
N GLU A 300 -5.04 -55.19 19.86
CA GLU A 300 -4.41 -54.80 18.60
C GLU A 300 -4.81 -55.70 17.44
N LEU A 301 -4.91 -57.03 17.64
CA LEU A 301 -5.46 -57.95 16.63
C LEU A 301 -6.89 -57.57 16.22
N ARG A 302 -7.71 -57.12 17.18
CA ARG A 302 -9.05 -56.60 16.90
C ARG A 302 -9.00 -55.33 16.06
N VAL A 303 -8.10 -54.40 16.37
CA VAL A 303 -7.87 -53.19 15.55
C VAL A 303 -7.48 -53.57 14.12
N PHE A 304 -6.54 -54.50 13.93
CA PHE A 304 -6.15 -54.99 12.60
C PHE A 304 -7.27 -55.72 11.85
N SER A 305 -8.17 -56.39 12.56
CA SER A 305 -9.33 -57.06 11.95
C SER A 305 -10.42 -56.09 11.47
N THR A 306 -10.42 -54.85 11.96
CA THR A 306 -11.37 -53.83 11.50
C THR A 306 -10.92 -53.22 10.18
N LYS A 307 -11.84 -53.15 9.21
CA LYS A 307 -11.57 -52.49 7.92
C LYS A 307 -11.34 -51.00 8.18
N TRP A 308 -10.18 -50.49 7.78
CA TRP A 308 -9.87 -49.07 7.88
C TRP A 308 -10.96 -48.23 7.22
N VAL A 309 -11.55 -47.32 8.00
CA VAL A 309 -12.47 -46.30 7.50
C VAL A 309 -11.70 -44.99 7.47
N PRO A 310 -11.63 -44.30 6.32
CA PRO A 310 -11.03 -42.98 6.27
C PRO A 310 -11.73 -42.08 7.30
N PRO A 311 -11.00 -41.44 8.22
CA PRO A 311 -11.61 -40.55 9.18
C PRO A 311 -12.38 -39.47 8.42
N VAL A 312 -13.65 -39.26 8.77
CA VAL A 312 -14.44 -38.19 8.19
C VAL A 312 -13.74 -36.89 8.57
N LYS A 313 -13.15 -36.22 7.57
CA LYS A 313 -12.51 -34.91 7.76
C LYS A 313 -13.60 -33.88 8.00
N VAL A 314 -14.06 -33.79 9.25
CA VAL A 314 -14.92 -32.68 9.68
C VAL A 314 -14.01 -31.51 9.97
N ALA A 315 -14.03 -30.50 9.11
CA ALA A 315 -13.29 -29.26 9.35
C ALA A 315 -13.72 -28.69 10.71
N SER A 316 -12.73 -28.51 11.59
CA SER A 316 -12.90 -27.88 12.88
C SER A 316 -13.43 -26.45 12.72
N ALA A 317 -14.04 -25.90 13.76
CA ALA A 317 -14.49 -24.51 13.73
C ALA A 317 -13.33 -23.54 13.42
N ALA A 318 -12.12 -23.84 13.93
CA ALA A 318 -10.92 -23.05 13.66
C ALA A 318 -10.53 -23.08 12.17
N GLU A 319 -10.52 -24.26 11.54
CA GLU A 319 -10.23 -24.39 10.09
C GLU A 319 -11.28 -23.66 9.25
N LYS A 320 -12.56 -23.75 9.59
CA LYS A 320 -13.62 -23.00 8.89
C LYS A 320 -13.43 -21.49 8.98
N HIS A 321 -13.03 -20.99 10.15
CA HIS A 321 -12.72 -19.56 10.32
C HIS A 321 -11.50 -19.16 9.48
N GLU A 322 -10.44 -19.96 9.48
CA GLU A 322 -9.22 -19.70 8.72
C GLU A 322 -9.47 -19.69 7.20
N ASP A 323 -10.22 -20.68 6.71
CA ASP A 323 -10.61 -20.78 5.30
C ASP A 323 -11.47 -19.60 4.86
N TYR A 324 -12.38 -19.14 5.72
CA TYR A 324 -13.17 -17.94 5.45
C TYR A 324 -12.28 -16.70 5.25
N TYR A 325 -11.33 -16.45 6.16
CA TYR A 325 -10.43 -15.29 6.04
C TYR A 325 -9.50 -15.40 4.82
N LYS A 326 -8.98 -16.59 4.53
CA LYS A 326 -8.17 -16.85 3.32
C LYS A 326 -8.98 -16.64 2.04
N GLY A 327 -10.24 -17.07 2.02
CA GLY A 327 -11.17 -16.86 0.91
C GLY A 327 -11.49 -15.38 0.70
N PHE A 328 -11.79 -14.66 1.79
CA PHE A 328 -12.00 -13.21 1.75
C PHE A 328 -10.77 -12.47 1.19
N ARG A 329 -9.56 -12.81 1.65
CA ARG A 329 -8.32 -12.29 1.07
C ARG A 329 -8.28 -12.51 -0.43
N SER A 330 -8.47 -13.75 -0.90
CA SER A 330 -8.37 -14.07 -2.33
C SER A 330 -9.35 -13.25 -3.16
N ALA A 331 -10.60 -13.09 -2.69
CA ALA A 331 -11.60 -12.27 -3.36
C ALA A 331 -11.17 -10.79 -3.44
N VAL A 332 -10.69 -10.22 -2.33
CA VAL A 332 -10.23 -8.82 -2.28
C VAL A 332 -9.03 -8.60 -3.19
N VAL A 333 -8.03 -9.48 -3.16
CA VAL A 333 -6.83 -9.39 -3.99
C VAL A 333 -7.18 -9.50 -5.47
N LEU A 334 -8.03 -10.47 -5.84
CA LEU A 334 -8.46 -10.64 -7.22
C LEU A 334 -9.23 -9.40 -7.72
N ALA A 335 -10.19 -8.90 -6.94
CA ALA A 335 -10.93 -7.68 -7.28
C ALA A 335 -9.98 -6.49 -7.47
N TRP A 336 -9.04 -6.30 -6.54
CA TRP A 336 -8.03 -5.25 -6.60
C TRP A 336 -7.13 -5.36 -7.83
N MET A 337 -6.63 -6.56 -8.14
CA MET A 337 -5.81 -6.84 -9.31
C MET A 337 -6.57 -6.56 -10.61
N PHE A 338 -7.79 -7.07 -10.75
CA PHE A 338 -8.61 -6.86 -11.94
C PHE A 338 -9.00 -5.39 -12.12
N CYS A 339 -9.30 -4.65 -11.05
CA CYS A 339 -9.52 -3.21 -11.12
C CYS A 339 -8.29 -2.47 -11.67
N ASN A 340 -7.09 -2.75 -11.15
CA ASN A 340 -5.85 -2.10 -11.59
C ASN A 340 -5.47 -2.50 -13.03
N LEU A 341 -5.68 -3.76 -13.41
CA LEU A 341 -5.46 -4.24 -14.77
C LEU A 341 -6.44 -3.59 -15.75
N ALA A 342 -7.73 -3.52 -15.39
CA ALA A 342 -8.76 -2.88 -16.21
C ALA A 342 -8.46 -1.39 -16.42
N LEU A 343 -8.02 -0.69 -15.36
CA LEU A 343 -7.57 0.69 -15.47
C LEU A 343 -6.42 0.83 -16.48
N ALA A 344 -5.38 0.00 -16.36
CA ALA A 344 -4.25 0.04 -17.27
C ALA A 344 -4.66 -0.27 -18.73
N ALA A 345 -5.52 -1.28 -18.93
CA ALA A 345 -6.02 -1.68 -20.23
C ALA A 345 -6.86 -0.59 -20.89
N VAL A 346 -7.74 0.07 -20.13
CA VAL A 346 -8.57 1.18 -20.62
C VAL A 346 -7.69 2.36 -21.04
N VAL A 347 -6.75 2.79 -20.20
CA VAL A 347 -5.92 3.98 -20.49
C VAL A 347 -4.96 3.75 -21.64
N LEU A 348 -4.36 2.55 -21.73
CA LEU A 348 -3.43 2.20 -22.81
C LEU A 348 -4.11 1.64 -24.06
N ASN A 349 -5.44 1.49 -24.05
CA ASN A 349 -6.22 0.84 -25.10
C ASN A 349 -5.66 -0.56 -25.47
N THR A 350 -5.35 -1.38 -24.47
CA THR A 350 -4.79 -2.73 -24.68
C THR A 350 -5.81 -3.82 -24.31
N GLY A 351 -5.46 -5.09 -24.52
CA GLY A 351 -6.31 -6.22 -24.08
C GLY A 351 -7.60 -6.41 -24.89
N GLY A 352 -7.62 -5.96 -26.16
CA GLY A 352 -8.77 -6.14 -27.06
C GLY A 352 -9.81 -5.01 -27.02
N LEU A 353 -9.63 -3.99 -26.18
CA LEU A 353 -10.47 -2.79 -26.15
C LEU A 353 -10.39 -1.96 -27.46
N ASN A 354 -9.30 -2.14 -28.23
CA ASN A 354 -9.17 -1.65 -29.61
C ASN A 354 -10.27 -2.14 -30.55
N ARG A 355 -10.95 -3.26 -30.22
CA ARG A 355 -12.05 -3.82 -31.03
C ARG A 355 -13.43 -3.31 -30.64
N VAL A 356 -13.54 -2.66 -29.48
CA VAL A 356 -14.81 -2.21 -28.87
C VAL A 356 -14.92 -0.68 -28.87
N SER A 357 -13.81 0.04 -29.01
CA SER A 357 -13.80 1.50 -29.12
C SER A 357 -14.44 1.96 -30.43
N VAL A 358 -15.71 2.37 -30.35
CA VAL A 358 -16.44 3.09 -31.40
C VAL A 358 -15.97 4.55 -31.38
N GLY A 359 -14.76 4.81 -31.87
CA GLY A 359 -14.22 6.16 -31.95
C GLY A 359 -12.75 6.19 -32.31
N VAL A 360 -12.41 6.95 -33.36
CA VAL A 360 -11.04 7.26 -33.77
C VAL A 360 -10.44 8.28 -32.78
N GLN A 361 -10.21 7.88 -31.54
CA GLN A 361 -9.35 8.66 -30.64
C GLN A 361 -7.95 8.06 -30.67
N ASP A 362 -6.96 8.92 -30.95
CA ASP A 362 -5.54 8.56 -30.94
C ASP A 362 -5.14 8.10 -29.53
N ASP A 363 -4.46 6.94 -29.42
CA ASP A 363 -4.08 6.32 -28.15
C ASP A 363 -3.22 7.28 -27.28
N ASN A 364 -2.48 8.17 -27.93
CA ASN A 364 -1.67 9.20 -27.29
C ASN A 364 -2.52 10.30 -26.60
N GLN A 365 -3.72 10.60 -27.09
CA GLN A 365 -4.57 11.63 -26.50
C GLN A 365 -5.18 11.18 -25.17
N ARG A 366 -5.65 9.92 -25.10
CA ARG A 366 -6.30 9.36 -23.90
C ARG A 366 -5.31 9.25 -22.73
N SER A 367 -4.12 8.73 -23.01
CA SER A 367 -3.03 8.61 -22.03
C SER A 367 -2.60 9.99 -21.48
N THR A 368 -2.50 11.00 -22.36
CA THR A 368 -2.17 12.38 -21.96
C THR A 368 -3.25 13.00 -21.07
N ILE A 369 -4.53 12.82 -21.40
CA ILE A 369 -5.65 13.30 -20.58
C ILE A 369 -5.63 12.61 -19.21
N TYR A 370 -5.47 11.29 -19.19
CA TYR A 370 -5.44 10.52 -17.94
C TYR A 370 -4.29 10.98 -17.02
N MET A 371 -3.09 11.14 -17.57
CA MET A 371 -1.94 11.66 -16.81
C MET A 371 -2.22 13.04 -16.22
N SER A 372 -2.82 13.93 -17.01
CA SER A 372 -3.20 15.27 -16.52
C SER A 372 -4.18 15.18 -15.35
N VAL A 373 -5.21 14.35 -15.45
CA VAL A 373 -6.19 14.13 -14.37
C VAL A 373 -5.51 13.60 -13.11
N VAL A 374 -4.61 12.62 -13.23
CA VAL A 374 -3.87 12.05 -12.08
C VAL A 374 -2.99 13.11 -11.42
N LEU A 375 -2.20 13.86 -12.19
CA LEU A 375 -1.30 14.90 -11.67
C LEU A 375 -2.08 16.00 -10.93
N TRP A 376 -3.16 16.51 -11.53
CA TRP A 376 -4.00 17.52 -10.90
C TRP A 376 -4.72 17.00 -9.65
N SER A 377 -5.17 15.75 -9.67
CA SER A 377 -5.80 15.15 -8.49
C SER A 377 -4.81 15.01 -7.33
N VAL A 378 -3.58 14.56 -7.60
CA VAL A 378 -2.51 14.51 -6.59
C VAL A 378 -2.19 15.92 -6.08
N ALA A 379 -2.15 16.92 -6.95
CA ALA A 379 -1.92 18.31 -6.56
C ALA A 379 -3.02 18.83 -5.62
N VAL A 380 -4.29 18.57 -5.93
CA VAL A 380 -5.43 18.95 -5.09
C VAL A 380 -5.39 18.23 -3.73
N LEU A 381 -5.11 16.93 -3.72
CA LEU A 381 -5.01 16.15 -2.48
C LEU A 381 -3.86 16.64 -1.58
N SER A 382 -2.72 16.98 -2.18
CA SER A 382 -1.57 17.56 -1.46
C SER A 382 -1.87 18.98 -0.97
N ALA A 383 -2.52 19.81 -1.78
CA ALA A 383 -2.94 21.16 -1.39
C ALA A 383 -3.92 21.12 -0.21
N PHE A 384 -4.89 20.20 -0.20
CA PHE A 384 -5.80 20.01 0.92
C PHE A 384 -5.06 19.70 2.23
N ARG A 385 -4.08 18.78 2.19
CA ARG A 385 -3.21 18.48 3.37
C ARG A 385 -2.43 19.71 3.81
N PHE A 386 -1.86 20.44 2.86
CA PHE A 386 -1.08 21.65 3.14
C PHE A 386 -1.93 22.74 3.80
N ILE A 387 -3.14 23.00 3.30
CA ILE A 387 -4.09 23.93 3.91
C ILE A 387 -4.42 23.51 5.35
N GLY A 388 -4.70 22.23 5.58
CA GLY A 388 -4.94 21.70 6.92
C GLY A 388 -3.73 21.87 7.86
N ALA A 389 -2.51 21.66 7.35
CA ALA A 389 -1.27 21.86 8.10
C ALA A 389 -1.05 23.34 8.47
N CYS A 390 -1.29 24.26 7.53
CA CYS A 390 -1.26 25.71 7.78
C CYS A 390 -2.31 26.12 8.82
N TRP A 391 -3.54 25.60 8.69
CA TRP A 391 -4.61 25.85 9.65
C TRP A 391 -4.24 25.38 11.06
N PHE A 392 -3.64 24.19 11.20
CA PHE A 392 -3.14 23.70 12.48
C PHE A 392 -2.13 24.66 13.11
N LEU A 393 -1.16 25.17 12.35
CA LEU A 393 -0.16 26.13 12.86
C LEU A 393 -0.80 27.44 13.31
N VAL A 394 -1.78 27.97 12.55
CA VAL A 394 -2.51 29.18 12.93
C VAL A 394 -3.29 28.97 14.23
N VAL A 395 -4.03 27.86 14.33
CA VAL A 395 -4.80 27.52 15.53
C VAL A 395 -3.89 27.35 16.74
N ARG A 396 -2.73 26.70 16.56
CA ARG A 396 -1.73 26.54 17.61
C ARG A 396 -1.17 27.87 18.09
N LEU A 397 -0.83 28.77 17.17
CA LEU A 397 -0.31 30.10 17.50
C LEU A 397 -1.32 30.89 18.35
N ILE A 398 -2.61 30.76 18.04
CA ILE A 398 -3.69 31.45 18.76
C ILE A 398 -4.02 30.77 20.10
N ARG A 399 -4.08 29.43 20.14
CA ARG A 399 -4.56 28.67 21.32
C ARG A 399 -3.46 28.23 22.27
N GLY A 400 -2.19 28.29 21.88
CA GLY A 400 -1.04 27.90 22.71
C GLY A 400 -0.88 26.39 22.93
N VAL A 401 -1.58 25.55 22.15
CA VAL A 401 -1.53 24.07 22.23
C VAL A 401 -0.83 23.46 21.04
#